data_AF-A0A7C7VVL3-F1
#
_entry.id   AF-A0A7C7VVL3-F1
#
_cell.length_a   1.000
_cell.length_b   1.000
_cell.length_c   1.000
_cell.angle_alpha   90.00
_cell.angle_beta   90.00
_cell.angle_gamma   90.00
#
_symmetry.space_group_name_H-M   'P 1'
#
loop_
_entity.id
_entity.type
_entity.pdbx_description
1 polymer ?
#
loop_
_entity_poly.entity_id
_entity_poly.type
_entity_poly.pdbx_seq_one_letter_code
_entity_poly.pdbx_strand_id
1 'polypeptide(L)' 'MEKLEAVQKVLRFSNSIRNWCEGNHSIYFDDFDEQNVNDYNSGGYGDLADEIIERGIKENLLEENEFE' A
#
# COMPACT_ATOMS: atom_id res chain seq x y z
N MET A 1 -0.35 1.05 13.44
CA MET A 1 0.51 1.65 12.39
C MET A 1 -0.38 2.50 11.50
N GLU A 2 0.08 3.67 11.05
CA GLU A 2 -0.73 4.45 10.11
C GLU A 2 -0.77 3.79 8.72
N LYS A 3 -1.87 3.96 7.98
CA LYS A 3 -2.07 3.31 6.69
C LYS A 3 -0.98 3.65 5.67
N LEU A 4 -0.57 4.92 5.60
CA LEU A 4 0.54 5.36 4.74
C LEU A 4 1.84 4.66 5.12
N GLU A 5 2.15 4.58 6.41
CA GLU A 5 3.37 3.95 6.91
C GLU A 5 3.43 2.47 6.51
N ALA A 6 2.31 1.76 6.59
CA ALA A 6 2.21 0.37 6.18
C ALA A 6 2.40 0.16 4.69
N VAL A 7 1.73 0.96 3.85
CA VAL A 7 1.94 0.94 2.40
C VAL A 7 3.41 1.17 2.09
N GLN A 8 4.02 2.18 2.71
CA GLN A 8 5.44 2.48 2.50
C GLN A 8 6.36 1.36 2.99
N LYS A 9 6.06 0.72 4.14
CA LYS A 9 6.82 -0.44 4.65
C LYS A 9 6.75 -1.59 3.64
N VAL A 10 5.57 -1.96 3.17
CA VAL A 10 5.39 -3.03 2.17
C VAL A 10 6.15 -2.71 0.90
N LEU A 11 5.98 -1.51 0.35
CA LEU A 11 6.65 -1.13 -0.89
C LEU A 11 8.16 -0.98 -0.73
N ARG A 12 8.70 -0.72 0.46
CA ARG A 12 10.15 -0.73 0.72
C ARG A 12 10.72 -2.15 0.72
N PHE A 13 10.02 -3.11 1.31
CA PHE A 13 10.55 -4.46 1.55
C PHE A 13 10.11 -5.50 0.51
N SER A 14 9.04 -5.26 -0.26
CA SER A 14 8.61 -6.13 -1.35
C SER A 14 8.85 -5.50 -2.72
N ASN A 15 9.87 -5.99 -3.43
CA ASN A 15 10.05 -5.66 -4.85
C ASN A 15 8.90 -6.21 -5.72
N SER A 16 8.30 -7.34 -5.33
CA SER A 16 7.19 -7.96 -6.05
C SER A 16 5.97 -7.05 -6.09
N ILE A 17 5.55 -6.55 -4.92
CA ILE A 17 4.39 -5.66 -4.79
C ILE A 17 4.69 -4.31 -5.43
N ARG A 18 5.91 -3.77 -5.27
CA ARG A 18 6.31 -2.53 -5.94
C ARG A 18 6.23 -2.63 -7.46
N ASN A 19 6.80 -3.67 -8.05
CA ASN A 19 6.73 -3.89 -9.50
C ASN A 19 5.29 -4.07 -9.99
N TRP A 20 4.41 -4.67 -9.17
CA TRP A 20 3.00 -4.79 -9.48
C TRP A 20 2.29 -3.42 -9.49
N CYS A 21 2.56 -2.54 -8.52
CA CYS A 21 2.05 -1.17 -8.53
C CYS A 21 2.48 -0.40 -9.78
N GLU A 22 3.78 -0.41 -10.08
CA GLU A 22 4.35 0.33 -11.21
C GLU A 22 3.84 -0.23 -12.55
N GLY A 23 3.81 -1.55 -12.70
CA GLY A 23 3.44 -2.21 -13.95
C GLY A 23 1.95 -2.19 -14.26
N ASN A 24 1.09 -2.41 -13.26
CA ASN A 24 -0.35 -2.56 -13.49
C ASN A 24 -1.14 -1.27 -13.24
N HIS A 25 -0.64 -0.41 -12.35
CA HIS A 25 -1.35 0.80 -11.93
C HIS A 25 -0.63 2.09 -12.35
N SER A 26 0.63 2.00 -12.80
CA SER A 26 1.48 3.18 -13.07
C SER A 26 1.62 4.10 -11.86
N ILE A 27 1.59 3.49 -10.65
CA ILE A 27 1.72 4.18 -9.36
C ILE A 27 3.06 3.79 -8.74
N TYR A 28 3.77 4.79 -8.24
CA TYR A 28 5.10 4.69 -7.64
C TYR A 28 5.05 4.91 -6.13
N PHE A 29 6.15 4.59 -5.46
CA PHE A 29 6.27 4.74 -4.00
C PHE A 29 5.91 6.15 -3.50
N ASP A 30 6.39 7.19 -4.18
CA ASP A 30 6.21 8.59 -3.78
C ASP A 30 4.83 9.17 -4.12
N ASP A 31 3.98 8.42 -4.83
CA ASP A 31 2.63 8.86 -5.17
C ASP A 31 1.66 8.71 -4.00
N PHE A 32 2.02 7.95 -2.95
CA PHE A 32 1.17 7.76 -1.77
C PHE A 32 1.39 8.85 -0.72
N ASP A 33 0.29 9.42 -0.23
CA ASP A 33 0.27 10.40 0.85
C ASP A 33 -0.88 10.13 1.83
N GLU A 34 -0.90 10.84 2.97
CA GLU A 34 -1.89 10.63 4.04
C GLU A 34 -3.34 10.84 3.59
N GLN A 35 -3.57 11.68 2.58
CA GLN A 35 -4.90 11.97 2.07
C GLN A 35 -5.33 10.87 1.09
N ASN A 36 -4.48 10.54 0.12
CA ASN A 36 -4.86 9.65 -0.96
C ASN A 36 -4.98 8.18 -0.54
N VAL A 37 -4.22 7.73 0.47
CA VAL A 37 -4.36 6.36 1.02
C VAL A 37 -5.68 6.17 1.77
N ASN A 38 -6.32 7.26 2.18
CA ASN A 38 -7.61 7.28 2.86
C ASN A 38 -8.75 7.75 1.95
N ASP A 39 -8.46 8.13 0.70
CA ASP A 39 -9.47 8.54 -0.27
C ASP A 39 -9.94 7.34 -1.10
N TYR A 40 -11.19 6.94 -0.87
CA TYR A 40 -11.86 5.84 -1.57
C TYR A 40 -12.73 6.33 -2.74
N ASN A 41 -12.68 7.62 -3.08
CA ASN A 41 -13.35 8.14 -4.25
C ASN A 41 -12.52 7.91 -5.53
N SER A 42 -13.16 8.13 -6.68
CA SER A 42 -12.48 8.03 -7.98
C SER A 42 -11.29 8.99 -8.06
N GLY A 43 -10.09 8.43 -8.15
CA GLY A 43 -8.82 9.17 -8.19
C GLY A 43 -8.02 9.11 -6.89
N GLY A 44 -8.61 8.63 -5.80
CA GLY A 44 -7.91 8.26 -4.58
C GLY A 44 -7.30 6.85 -4.66
N TYR A 45 -6.44 6.52 -3.70
CA TYR A 45 -5.72 5.25 -3.64
C TYR A 45 -6.15 4.38 -2.46
N GLY A 46 -7.31 4.64 -1.85
CA GLY A 46 -7.83 3.87 -0.71
C GLY A 46 -7.86 2.37 -0.96
N ASP A 47 -8.49 1.95 -2.05
CA ASP A 47 -8.61 0.53 -2.44
C ASP A 47 -7.25 -0.09 -2.79
N LEU A 48 -6.40 0.67 -3.50
CA LEU A 48 -5.06 0.21 -3.88
C LEU A 48 -4.17 0.03 -2.65
N ALA A 49 -4.25 0.95 -1.70
CA ALA A 49 -3.52 0.90 -0.44
C ALA A 49 -3.95 -0.31 0.41
N ASP A 50 -5.25 -0.64 0.45
CA ASP A 50 -5.76 -1.82 1.15
C ASP A 50 -5.22 -3.11 0.51
N GLU A 51 -5.23 -3.21 -0.82
CA GLU A 51 -4.67 -4.37 -1.54
C GLU A 51 -3.15 -4.52 -1.32
N ILE A 52 -2.41 -3.40 -1.28
CA ILE A 52 -0.97 -3.43 -0.96
C ILE A 52 -0.74 -3.97 0.44
N ILE A 53 -1.53 -3.53 1.42
CA ILE A 53 -1.44 -3.98 2.81
C ILE A 53 -1.78 -5.48 2.90
N GLU A 54 -2.86 -5.92 2.26
CA GLU A 54 -3.26 -7.34 2.27
C GLU A 54 -2.17 -8.23 1.68
N ARG A 55 -1.54 -7.81 0.57
CA ARG A 55 -0.39 -8.51 -0.01
C ARG A 55 0.82 -8.49 0.92
N GLY A 56 1.07 -7.38 1.59
CA GLY A 56 2.11 -7.27 2.61
C GLY A 56 1.94 -8.25 3.76
N ILE A 57 0.70 -8.44 4.25
CA ILE A 57 0.36 -9.43 5.26
C ILE A 57 0.61 -10.85 4.73
N LYS A 58 0.19 -11.15 3.49
CA LYS A 58 0.46 -12.45 2.85
C LYS A 58 1.95 -12.76 2.68
N GLU A 59 2.78 -11.74 2.50
CA GLU A 59 4.25 -11.85 2.44
C GLU A 59 4.92 -11.82 3.82
N ASN A 60 4.17 -11.77 4.94
CA ASN A 60 4.66 -11.61 6.31
C ASN A 60 5.51 -10.33 6.54
N LEU A 61 5.22 -9.27 5.79
CA LEU A 61 5.86 -7.95 5.97
C LEU A 61 5.12 -7.08 6.99
N LEU A 62 3.86 -7.40 7.23
CA LEU A 62 2.97 -6.77 8.18
C LEU A 62 2.27 -7.85 9.01
N GLU A 63 1.96 -7.56 10.26
CA GLU A 63 1.05 -8.40 11.05
C GLU A 63 -0.39 -7.89 10.89
N GLU A 64 -1.37 -8.81 10.83
CA GLU A 64 -2.78 -8.48 10.61
C GLU A 64 -3.36 -7.55 11.70
N ASN A 65 -2.81 -7.63 12.91
CA ASN A 65 -3.18 -6.83 14.08
C ASN A 65 -2.38 -5.52 14.23
N GLU A 66 -1.48 -5.17 13.30
CA GLU A 66 -0.74 -3.88 13.37
C GLU A 66 -1.66 -2.66 13.10
N PHE A 67 -2.93 -2.87 12.76
CA PHE A 67 -3.87 -1.88 12.21
C PHE A 67 -5.12 -1.62 13.06
N GLU A 68 -5.21 -2.21 14.26
CA GLU A 68 -6.38 -2.09 15.15
C GLU A 68 -6.63 -0.67 15.68
#